data_AF-A0A8D9VX66-F1
#
_entry.id   AF-A0A8D9VX66-F1
#
_cell.length_a   1.000
_cell.length_b   1.000
_cell.length_c   1.000
_cell.angle_alpha   90.00
_cell.angle_beta   90.00
_cell.angle_gamma   90.00
#
_symmetry.space_group_name_H-M   'P 1'
#
loop_
_entity.id
_entity.type
_entity.pdbx_description
1 polymer ?
#
loop_
_entity_poly.entity_id
_entity_poly.type
_entity_poly.pdbx_seq_one_letter_code
_entity_poly.pdbx_strand_id
1 'polypeptide(L)' 'MNEYLKNRLSRIHDDLYLSLIVIDYALSNDQISIGLAHELSRLLTQMDRGSHLKQDLKEAEAEAYRLADEGGLIHE' A
#
# COMPACT_ATOMS: atom_id res chain seq x y z
N MET A 1 -9.82 -1.66 -15.62
CA MET A 1 -9.82 -1.06 -14.27
C MET A 1 -10.52 0.27 -14.33
N ASN A 2 -11.44 0.56 -13.39
CA ASN A 2 -12.14 1.85 -13.36
C ASN A 2 -11.30 2.96 -12.68
N GLU A 3 -11.70 4.21 -12.87
CA GLU A 3 -10.99 5.38 -12.35
C GLU A 3 -10.97 5.43 -10.81
N TYR A 4 -12.00 4.91 -10.15
CA TYR A 4 -12.05 4.85 -8.69
C TYR A 4 -10.91 3.97 -8.13
N LEU A 5 -10.76 2.75 -8.64
CA LEU A 5 -9.68 1.84 -8.24
C LEU A 5 -8.31 2.39 -8.63
N LYS A 6 -8.19 2.94 -9.84
CA LYS A 6 -6.93 3.53 -10.34
C LYS A 6 -6.43 4.66 -9.43
N ASN A 7 -7.31 5.56 -9.00
CA ASN A 7 -6.93 6.68 -8.13
C ASN A 7 -6.48 6.22 -6.74
N ARG A 8 -7.13 5.19 -6.17
CA ARG A 8 -6.71 4.61 -4.89
C ARG A 8 -5.36 3.92 -4.99
N LEU A 9 -5.15 3.14 -6.04
CA LEU A 9 -3.86 2.47 -6.27
C LEU A 9 -2.72 3.48 -6.48
N SER A 10 -2.97 4.61 -7.15
CA SER A 10 -1.97 5.68 -7.27
C SER A 10 -1.58 6.27 -5.91
N ARG A 11 -2.55 6.56 -5.04
CA ARG A 11 -2.26 7.08 -3.70
C ARG A 11 -1.54 6.07 -2.82
N ILE A 12 -1.96 4.81 -2.85
CA ILE A 12 -1.26 3.71 -2.16
C ILE A 12 0.18 3.61 -2.65
N HIS A 13 0.40 3.66 -3.97
CA HIS A 13 1.73 3.63 -4.55
C HIS A 13 2.58 4.78 -4.02
N ASP A 14 2.08 6.01 -4.06
CA ASP A 14 2.83 7.20 -3.64
C ASP A 14 3.14 7.16 -2.14
N ASP A 15 2.20 6.69 -1.32
CA ASP A 15 2.38 6.53 0.14
C ASP A 15 3.45 5.48 0.48
N LEU A 16 3.57 4.43 -0.33
CA LEU A 16 4.52 3.32 -0.12
C LEU A 16 5.87 3.54 -0.81
N TYR A 17 5.93 4.35 -1.86
CA TYR A 17 7.10 4.50 -2.74
C TYR A 17 8.39 4.79 -1.96
N LEU A 18 8.36 5.79 -1.08
CA LEU A 18 9.52 6.16 -0.26
C LEU A 18 9.95 5.03 0.67
N SER A 19 8.99 4.35 1.30
CA SER A 19 9.31 3.28 2.25
C SER A 19 9.89 2.05 1.54
N LEU A 20 9.41 1.72 0.34
CA LEU A 20 9.99 0.65 -0.47
C LEU A 20 11.46 0.95 -0.81
N ILE A 21 11.77 2.17 -1.26
CA ILE A 21 13.16 2.58 -1.56
C ILE A 21 14.07 2.41 -0.33
N VAL A 22 13.61 2.85 0.84
CA VAL A 22 14.43 2.80 2.06
C VAL A 22 14.62 1.35 2.55
N ILE A 23 13.60 0.51 2.42
CA ILE A 23 13.69 -0.93 2.73
C ILE A 23 14.65 -1.62 1.75
N ASP A 24 14.51 -1.38 0.45
CA ASP A 24 15.35 -1.97 -0.59
C ASP A 24 16.82 -1.58 -0.40
N TYR A 25 17.08 -0.32 -0.04
CA TYR A 25 18.42 0.13 0.29
C TYR A 25 19.00 -0.61 1.50
N ALA A 26 18.22 -0.77 2.57
CA ALA A 26 18.66 -1.49 3.77
C ALA A 26 18.96 -2.97 3.46
N LEU A 27 18.11 -3.63 2.68
CA LEU A 27 18.30 -5.02 2.24
C LEU A 27 19.53 -5.18 1.35
N SER A 28 19.73 -4.27 0.40
CA SER A 28 20.84 -4.35 -0.57
C SER A 28 22.21 -4.12 0.07
N ASN A 29 22.26 -3.35 1.16
CA ASN A 29 23.50 -2.99 1.85
C ASN A 29 23.70 -3.73 3.18
N ASP A 30 22.78 -4.62 3.56
CA ASP A 30 22.76 -5.32 4.85
C ASP A 30 22.97 -4.36 6.04
N GLN A 31 22.33 -3.19 5.98
CA GLN A 31 22.56 -2.10 6.93
C GLN A 31 21.25 -1.55 7.49
N ILE A 32 21.18 -1.49 8.83
CA ILE A 32 20.12 -0.78 9.54
C ILE A 32 20.51 0.69 9.69
N SER A 33 19.61 1.59 9.28
CA SER A 33 19.78 3.04 9.41
C SER A 33 18.65 3.67 10.22
N ILE A 34 18.91 4.85 10.79
CA ILE A 34 17.86 5.67 11.43
C ILE A 34 16.74 6.02 10.42
N GLY A 35 17.10 6.23 9.15
CA GLY A 35 16.13 6.46 8.08
C GLY A 35 15.15 5.30 7.92
N LEU A 36 15.64 4.06 7.97
CA LEU A 36 14.79 2.87 7.97
C LEU A 36 13.84 2.85 9.18
N ALA A 37 14.36 3.09 10.38
CA ALA A 37 13.53 3.10 11.59
C ALA A 37 12.42 4.17 11.53
N HIS A 38 12.73 5.36 11.01
CA HIS A 38 11.73 6.42 10.81
C HIS A 38 10.67 6.04 9.79
N GLU A 39 11.06 5.47 8.64
CA GLU A 39 10.10 5.04 7.63
C GLU A 39 9.18 3.91 8.13
N LEU A 40 9.73 2.94 8.87
CA LEU A 40 8.90 1.89 9.48
C LEU A 40 7.90 2.47 10.50
N SER A 41 8.33 3.44 11.32
CA SER A 41 7.43 4.12 12.27
C SER A 41 6.32 4.92 11.56
N ARG A 42 6.67 5.60 10.45
CA ARG A 42 5.70 6.29 9.60
C ARG A 42 4.67 5.32 9.04
N LEU A 43 5.10 4.17 8.49
CA LEU A 43 4.19 3.14 7.97
C LEU A 43 3.27 2.60 9.06
N LEU A 44 3.80 2.30 10.26
CA LEU A 44 2.98 1.83 11.39
C LEU A 44 1.89 2.86 11.76
N THR A 45 2.24 4.14 11.76
CA THR A 45 1.29 5.23 12.02
C THR A 45 0.23 5.32 10.91
N GLN A 46 0.64 5.19 9.66
CA GLN A 46 -0.25 5.14 8.49
C GLN A 46 -1.10 3.86 8.43
N MET A 47 -0.85 2.86 9.26
CA MET A 47 -1.69 1.67 9.38
C MET A 47 -2.61 1.71 10.60
N ASP A 48 -2.46 2.70 11.48
CA ASP A 48 -3.33 2.89 12.63
C ASP A 48 -4.70 3.48 12.23
N ARG A 49 -5.64 3.54 13.17
CA ARG A 49 -7.05 3.90 12.90
C ARG A 49 -7.17 5.33 12.37
N GLY A 50 -7.74 5.47 11.17
CA GLY A 50 -8.13 6.75 10.58
C GLY A 50 -7.16 7.33 9.54
N SER A 51 -6.11 6.59 9.15
CA SER A 51 -5.21 7.01 8.10
C SER A 51 -5.81 6.86 6.69
N HIS A 52 -5.34 7.70 5.78
CA HIS A 52 -5.72 7.65 4.36
C HIS A 52 -5.23 6.38 3.68
N LEU A 53 -3.99 5.94 3.95
CA LEU A 53 -3.44 4.70 3.37
C LEU A 53 -4.29 3.47 3.70
N LYS A 54 -4.67 3.29 4.98
CA LYS A 54 -5.50 2.16 5.41
C LYS A 54 -6.88 2.18 4.76
N GLN A 55 -7.49 3.36 4.65
CA GLN A 55 -8.76 3.52 3.97
C GLN A 55 -8.64 3.23 2.48
N ASP A 56 -7.59 3.73 1.83
CA ASP A 56 -7.31 3.49 0.42
C ASP A 56 -7.11 2.02 0.12
N LEU A 57 -6.37 1.29 0.96
CA LEU A 57 -6.18 -0.16 0.86
C LEU A 57 -7.51 -0.91 0.97
N LYS A 58 -8.33 -0.62 1.98
CA LYS A 58 -9.63 -1.29 2.18
C LYS A 58 -10.58 -1.08 1.00
N GLU A 59 -10.66 0.15 0.51
CA GLU A 59 -11.54 0.50 -0.58
C GLU A 59 -11.04 -0.06 -1.93
N ALA A 60 -9.71 -0.08 -2.14
CA ALA A 60 -9.12 -0.74 -3.30
C ALA A 60 -9.32 -2.26 -3.27
N GLU A 61 -9.18 -2.90 -2.11
CA GLU A 61 -9.43 -4.32 -1.89
C GLU A 61 -10.89 -4.68 -2.22
N ALA A 62 -11.85 -3.98 -1.60
CA ALA A 62 -13.28 -4.24 -1.82
C ALA A 62 -13.66 -4.10 -3.29
N GLU A 63 -13.14 -3.08 -3.97
CA GLU A 63 -13.42 -2.86 -5.39
C GLU A 63 -12.74 -3.88 -6.30
N ALA A 64 -11.52 -4.30 -5.97
CA ALA A 64 -10.83 -5.36 -6.70
C ALA A 64 -11.62 -6.68 -6.62
N TYR A 65 -12.13 -7.03 -5.44
CA TYR A 65 -13.02 -8.20 -5.27
C TYR A 65 -14.30 -8.07 -6.10
N ARG A 66 -14.98 -6.92 -6.04
CA ARG A 66 -16.20 -6.67 -6.82
C ARG A 66 -15.96 -6.85 -8.32
N LEU A 67 -14.87 -6.30 -8.85
CA LEU A 67 -14.53 -6.41 -10.27
C LEU A 67 -14.11 -7.83 -10.66
N ALA A 68 -13.43 -8.56 -9.78
CA ALA A 68 -13.04 -9.95 -10.02
C ALA A 68 -14.27 -10.88 -10.04
N ASP A 69 -15.23 -10.67 -9.15
CA ASP A 69 -16.51 -11.38 -9.13
C ASP A 69 -17.33 -11.11 -10.41
N GLU A 70 -17.48 -9.84 -10.80
CA GLU A 70 -18.13 -9.45 -12.07
C GLU A 70 -17.44 -10.04 -13.31
N GLY A 71 -16.11 -10.20 -13.25
CA GLY A 71 -15.31 -10.82 -14.31
C GLY A 71 -15.36 -12.35 -14.32
N GLY A 72 -16.05 -12.99 -13.36
CA GLY A 72 -16.04 -14.44 -13.19
C GLY A 72 -14.66 -15.00 -12.86
N LEU A 73 -13.78 -14.20 -12.26
CA LEU A 73 -12.41 -14.58 -11.88
C LEU A 73 -12.33 -15.15 -10.46
N ILE A 74 -13.42 -15.03 -9.69
CA ILE A 74 -13.61 -15.70 -8.41
C ILE A 74 -14.45 -16.94 -8.69
N HIS A 75 -13.86 -18.12 -8.49
CA HIS A 75 -14.56 -19.39 -8.49
C HIS A 75 -14.50 -19.94 -7.06
N GLU A 76 -15.66 -20.28 -6.49
CA GLU A 76 -15.77 -21.02 -5.23
C GLU A 76 -15.07 -22.39 -5.29
#